data_AF-A0A1G6TC82-F1
#
_entry.id   AF-A0A1G6TC82-F1
#
_cell.length_a   1.000
_cell.length_b   1.000
_cell.length_c   1.000
_cell.angle_alpha   90.00
_cell.angle_beta   90.00
_cell.angle_gamma   90.00
#
_symmetry.space_group_name_H-M   'P 1'
#
loop_
_entity.id
_entity.type
_entity.pdbx_description
1 polymer ?
#
loop_
_entity_poly.entity_id
_entity_poly.type
_entity_poly.pdbx_seq_one_letter_code
_entity_poly.pdbx_strand_id
1 'polypeptide(L)' 'MSKENGEKWEEIIKKVDDLQYGTVLITVHDNEIKQVDITEKKRFV' A
#
# COMPACT_ATOMS: atom_id res chain seq x y z
N MET A 1 -15.71 8.64 -4.43
CA MET A 1 -14.26 8.46 -4.23
C MET A 1 -13.58 9.54 -5.05
N SER A 2 -12.85 10.46 -4.42
CA SER A 2 -12.13 11.54 -5.12
C SER A 2 -11.11 10.95 -6.11
N LYS A 3 -10.87 11.63 -7.24
CA LYS A 3 -9.97 11.13 -8.31
C LYS A 3 -8.56 10.81 -7.78
N GLU A 4 -8.04 11.63 -6.86
CA GLU A 4 -6.75 11.42 -6.18
C GLU A 4 -6.69 10.13 -5.35
N ASN A 5 -7.81 9.71 -4.73
CA ASN A 5 -7.82 8.44 -3.98
C ASN A 5 -7.75 7.24 -4.94
N GLY A 6 -8.27 7.37 -6.16
CA GLY A 6 -8.17 6.32 -7.18
C GLY A 6 -6.72 6.04 -7.59
N GLU A 7 -5.96 7.09 -7.87
CA GLU A 7 -4.54 6.99 -8.25
C GLU A 7 -3.68 6.36 -7.13
N LYS A 8 -3.94 6.75 -5.87
CA LYS A 8 -3.28 6.16 -4.69
C LYS A 8 -3.58 4.67 -4.54
N TRP A 9 -4.83 4.26 -4.79
CA TRP A 9 -5.20 2.85 -4.75
C TRP A 9 -4.54 2.02 -5.84
N GLU A 10 -4.44 2.55 -7.07
CA GLU A 10 -3.73 1.86 -8.15
C GLU A 10 -2.25 1.65 -7.83
N GLU A 11 -1.59 2.63 -7.21
CA GLU A 11 -0.21 2.50 -6.77
C GLU A 11 -0.05 1.42 -5.69
N ILE A 12 -0.93 1.41 -4.69
CA ILE A 12 -0.92 0.40 -3.63
C ILE A 12 -1.10 -1.01 -4.21
N ILE A 13 -2.04 -1.19 -5.14
CA ILE A 13 -2.30 -2.49 -5.78
C ILE A 13 -1.04 -2.97 -6.51
N LYS A 14 -0.41 -2.13 -7.33
CA LYS A 14 0.83 -2.49 -8.04
C LYS A 14 1.93 -2.93 -7.07
N LYS A 15 2.08 -2.23 -5.95
CA LYS A 15 3.09 -2.58 -4.94
C LYS A 15 2.80 -3.87 -4.20
N VAL A 16 1.52 -4.18 -3.96
CA VAL A 16 1.10 -5.46 -3.37
C VAL A 16 1.36 -6.61 -4.34
N ASP A 17 1.08 -6.41 -5.64
CA ASP A 17 1.31 -7.44 -6.66
C ASP A 17 2.80 -7.83 -6.79
N ASP A 18 3.71 -6.87 -6.58
CA ASP A 18 5.16 -7.11 -6.60
C ASP A 18 5.70 -7.71 -5.28
N LEU A 19 4.91 -7.71 -4.20
CA LEU A 19 5.36 -8.09 -2.86
C LEU A 19 5.30 -9.62 -2.64
N GLN A 20 6.45 -10.29 -2.75
CA GLN A 20 6.52 -11.74 -2.52
C GLN A 20 6.21 -12.17 -1.08
N TYR A 21 6.73 -11.44 -0.09
CA TYR A 21 6.44 -11.68 1.33
C TYR A 21 6.68 -10.39 2.12
N GLY A 22 5.70 -9.95 2.91
CA GLY A 22 5.81 -8.69 3.60
C GLY A 22 4.49 -8.21 4.22
N THR A 23 4.39 -6.89 4.37
CA THR A 23 3.21 -6.22 4.93
C THR A 23 3.03 -4.87 4.25
N VAL A 24 1.79 -4.51 3.95
CA VAL A 24 1.40 -3.17 3.55
C VAL A 24 0.52 -2.58 4.64
N LEU A 25 0.90 -1.43 5.17
CA LEU A 25 0.15 -0.67 6.17
C LEU A 25 -0.38 0.60 5.52
N ILE A 26 -1.70 0.81 5.59
CA ILE A 26 -2.36 1.97 5.01
C ILE A 26 -2.98 2.77 6.15
N THR A 27 -2.62 4.05 6.25
CA THR A 27 -3.18 4.97 7.23
C THR A 27 -4.19 5.89 6.55
N VAL A 28 -5.44 5.82 7.00
CA VAL A 28 -6.57 6.57 6.46
C VAL A 28 -7.11 7.52 7.52
N HIS A 29 -7.08 8.81 7.25
CA HIS A 29 -7.70 9.85 8.07
C HIS A 29 -8.66 10.65 7.19
N ASP A 30 -9.83 11.03 7.73
CA ASP A 30 -10.83 11.84 7.01
C ASP A 30 -11.24 11.25 5.64
N ASN A 31 -11.36 9.92 5.55
CA ASN A 31 -11.66 9.17 4.31
C ASN A 31 -10.62 9.35 3.18
N GLU A 32 -9.41 9.79 3.52
CA GLU A 32 -8.30 9.93 2.59
C GLU A 32 -7.09 9.12 3.03
N ILE A 33 -6.44 8.50 2.05
CA ILE A 33 -5.16 7.83 2.28
C ILE A 33 -4.10 8.92 2.53
N LYS A 34 -3.54 8.93 3.73
CA LYS A 34 -2.48 9.86 4.14
C LYS A 34 -1.10 9.23 4.04
N GLN A 35 -0.99 7.93 4.31
CA GLN A 35 0.29 7.22 4.32
C GLN A 35 0.13 5.76 3.89
N VAL A 36 1.17 5.25 3.24
CA VAL A 36 1.33 3.85 2.85
C VAL A 36 2.75 3.44 3.20
N ASP A 37 2.90 2.43 4.06
CA ASP A 37 4.19 1.80 4.36
C ASP A 37 4.20 0.37 3.83
N ILE A 38 5.21 0.04 3.02
CA ILE A 38 5.40 -1.29 2.47
C ILE A 38 6.69 -1.85 3.05
N THR A 39 6.57 -2.98 3.76
CA THR A 39 7.70 -3.68 4.36
C THR A 39 7.87 -5.03 3.68
N GLU A 40 8.94 -5.20 2.93
CA GLU A 40 9.36 -6.51 2.43
C GLU A 40 10.08 -7.28 3.54
N LYS A 41 9.74 -8.57 3.67
CA LYS A 41 10.40 -9.46 4.61
C LYS A 41 11.16 -10.51 3.81
N LYS A 42 12.47 -10.62 4.06
CA LYS A 42 13.26 -11.74 3.55
C LYS A 42 13.34 -12.80 4.63
N ARG A 43 12.85 -14.00 4.34
CA ARG A 43 13.00 -15.15 5.23
C ARG A 43 14.29 -15.87 4.81
N PHE A 44 15.27 -15.85 5.69
CA PHE A 44 16.43 -16.73 5.56
C PHE A 44 16.00 -18.10 6.11
N VAL A 45 16.04 -19.13 5.27
CA VAL A 45 15.79 -20.54 5.62
C VAL A 45 17.11 -21.27 5.85
#